data_AF-A0A7L2L7M1-F1
#
_entry.id   AF-A0A7L2L7M1-F1
#
_cell.length_a   1.000
_cell.length_b   1.000
_cell.length_c   1.000
_cell.angle_alpha   90.00
_cell.angle_beta   90.00
_cell.angle_gamma   90.00
#
_symmetry.space_group_name_H-M   'P 1'
#
loop_
_entity.id
_entity.type
_entity.pdbx_description
1 polymer ?
#
loop_
_entity_poly.entity_id
_entity_poly.type
_entity_poly.pdbx_seq_one_letter_code
_entity_poly.pdbx_strand_id
1 'polypeptide(L)'
;SMTDLPGPSLFGTARDKAELFRERYSILQQRTHRHELFTPSPVVAHPDDSKSKFQLKTVETLLGNTAKVGEVIVLGMITQLKEGKYFLEDPTGVVQLDLKKIHSLTFLHQFHSGLYTESCFVLAEGWYEDQVFHVNAFGFPPTEPSATTRAFYGNINFFGGPSSSSVKASAKLKQLEEENEDAMFVFVSDVWLDQAEVLEKLRVMFSGYSSAPPTCFFFCGNFSSAPYGKNQIQALKGSLKALADIICEHPSIHKSSRFVFVPGPEDPGPGSILPRPPLAEHITQEFRELVPFSVFTTNPCRIQYCTQEIIIFREDLVNKMCRNCVRFPNSNMDIPNH
;
A
#
# COMPACT_ATOMS: atom_id res chain seq x y z
N SER A 1 7.05 18.97 -25.77
CA SER A 1 7.40 17.55 -25.68
C SER A 1 7.63 17.24 -24.22
N MET A 2 6.73 16.51 -23.54
CA MET A 2 6.84 16.27 -22.10
C MET A 2 7.72 15.02 -21.85
N THR A 3 8.80 15.25 -21.11
CA THR A 3 9.73 14.34 -20.41
C THR A 3 10.62 13.40 -21.24
N ASP A 4 11.88 13.78 -21.43
CA ASP A 4 13.04 12.94 -21.79
C ASP A 4 13.48 11.99 -20.64
N LEU A 5 12.54 11.54 -19.80
CA LEU A 5 12.86 10.56 -18.76
C LEU A 5 12.89 9.16 -19.38
N PRO A 6 13.96 8.37 -19.19
CA PRO A 6 14.02 7.01 -19.69
C PRO A 6 12.87 6.18 -19.07
N GLY A 7 12.28 5.28 -19.86
CA GLY A 7 11.26 4.37 -19.37
C GLY A 7 11.81 3.44 -18.26
N PRO A 8 10.94 2.94 -17.37
CA PRO A 8 11.37 2.07 -16.27
C PRO A 8 11.94 0.74 -16.78
N SER A 9 12.95 0.21 -16.08
CA SER A 9 13.58 -1.08 -16.35
C SER A 9 13.72 -1.88 -15.05
N LEU A 10 13.66 -3.22 -15.14
CA LEU A 10 13.90 -4.10 -13.99
C LEU A 10 15.31 -3.92 -13.42
N PHE A 11 16.30 -3.67 -14.30
CA PHE A 11 17.68 -3.41 -13.93
C PHE A 11 17.93 -1.90 -14.02
N GLY A 12 17.39 -1.17 -13.04
CA GLY A 12 17.59 0.26 -12.89
C GLY A 12 19.03 0.63 -12.52
N THR A 13 19.33 1.92 -12.64
CA THR A 13 20.60 2.55 -12.28
C THR A 13 20.65 2.92 -10.79
N ALA A 14 21.83 3.32 -10.30
CA ALA A 14 21.97 3.88 -8.95
C ALA A 14 21.11 5.15 -8.76
N ARG A 15 20.86 5.91 -9.83
CA ARG A 15 19.98 7.08 -9.81
C ARG A 15 18.52 6.67 -9.55
N ASP A 16 18.05 5.63 -10.23
CA ASP A 16 16.67 5.15 -10.05
C ASP A 16 16.40 4.70 -8.60
N LYS A 17 17.41 4.12 -7.95
CA LYS A 17 17.34 3.78 -6.52
C LYS A 17 17.18 5.02 -5.63
N ALA A 18 17.85 6.13 -5.94
CA ALA A 18 17.72 7.38 -5.18
C ALA A 18 16.39 8.08 -5.45
N GLU A 19 15.97 8.13 -6.72
CA GLU A 19 14.71 8.77 -7.13
C GLU A 19 13.49 8.08 -6.49
N LEU A 20 13.53 6.76 -6.26
CA LEU A 20 12.48 6.05 -5.52
C LEU A 20 12.11 6.72 -4.18
N PHE A 21 13.11 7.12 -3.39
CA PHE A 21 12.86 7.75 -2.09
C PHE A 21 12.53 9.25 -2.23
N ARG A 22 13.12 9.93 -3.22
CA ARG A 22 12.83 11.34 -3.52
C ARG A 22 11.40 11.55 -4.01
N GLU A 23 10.89 10.66 -4.86
CA GLU A 23 9.51 10.70 -5.34
C GLU A 23 8.53 10.45 -4.19
N ARG A 24 8.80 9.45 -3.33
CA ARG A 24 8.00 9.19 -2.12
C ARG A 24 7.93 10.43 -1.22
N TYR A 25 9.07 11.07 -0.97
CA TYR A 25 9.13 12.33 -0.23
C TYR A 25 8.32 13.43 -0.92
N SER A 26 8.54 13.64 -2.22
CA SER A 26 7.96 14.76 -2.97
C SER A 26 6.43 14.67 -3.04
N ILE A 27 5.88 13.47 -3.24
CA ILE A 27 4.42 13.23 -3.22
C ILE A 27 3.84 13.58 -1.85
N LEU A 28 4.48 13.15 -0.76
CA LEU A 28 4.04 13.43 0.60
C LEU A 28 4.20 14.90 0.96
N GLN A 29 5.29 15.54 0.55
CA GLN A 29 5.56 16.95 0.75
C GLN A 29 4.49 17.81 0.07
N GLN A 30 4.22 17.54 -1.21
CA GLN A 30 3.18 18.22 -1.97
C GLN A 30 1.80 18.07 -1.32
N ARG A 31 1.44 16.86 -0.90
CA ARG A 31 0.18 16.58 -0.20
C ARG A 31 0.09 17.31 1.13
N THR A 32 1.18 17.31 1.91
CA THR A 32 1.23 17.97 3.20
C THR A 32 1.06 19.48 3.07
N HIS A 33 1.72 20.12 2.10
CA HIS A 33 1.59 21.57 1.87
C HIS A 33 0.19 22.02 1.44
N ARG A 34 -0.64 21.13 0.90
CA ARG A 34 -2.04 21.44 0.56
C ARG A 34 -2.98 21.37 1.74
N HIS A 35 -2.56 20.73 2.83
CA HIS A 35 -3.40 20.57 4.00
C HIS A 35 -3.59 21.92 4.71
N GLU A 36 -4.80 22.18 5.23
CA GLU A 36 -5.18 23.48 5.81
C GLU A 36 -4.23 23.95 6.93
N LEU A 37 -3.69 23.01 7.71
CA LEU A 37 -2.74 23.29 8.80
C LEU A 37 -1.36 23.76 8.31
N PHE A 38 -0.99 23.51 7.05
CA PHE A 38 0.34 23.81 6.48
C PHE A 38 0.29 24.80 5.30
N THR A 39 -0.90 25.24 4.89
CA THR A 39 -1.05 26.26 3.85
C THR A 39 -0.73 27.64 4.42
N PRO A 40 0.02 28.51 3.72
CA PRO A 40 0.27 29.88 4.19
C PRO A 40 -1.04 30.62 4.50
N SER A 41 -1.04 31.51 5.49
CA SER A 41 -2.21 32.39 5.71
C SER A 41 -2.39 33.33 4.51
N PRO A 42 -3.62 33.51 4.00
CA PRO A 42 -3.87 34.51 2.98
C PRO A 42 -3.49 35.91 3.50
N VAL A 43 -3.06 36.78 2.59
CA VAL A 43 -2.55 38.14 2.90
C VAL A 43 -3.62 39.01 3.58
N VAL A 44 -4.90 38.67 3.44
CA VAL A 44 -6.05 39.29 4.12
C VAL A 44 -6.66 38.25 5.05
N ALA A 45 -6.12 38.12 6.27
CA ALA A 45 -6.67 37.24 7.30
C ALA A 45 -7.72 38.00 8.13
N HIS A 46 -8.90 37.40 8.32
CA HIS A 46 -9.88 37.89 9.29
C HIS A 46 -9.38 37.58 10.72
N PRO A 47 -9.69 38.42 11.73
CA PRO A 47 -9.17 38.26 13.10
C PRO A 47 -9.52 36.91 13.76
N ASP A 48 -10.59 36.26 13.32
CA ASP A 48 -11.07 34.97 13.85
C ASP A 48 -10.35 33.74 13.27
N ASP A 49 -9.49 33.89 12.26
CA ASP A 49 -8.84 32.76 11.56
C ASP A 49 -7.53 32.30 12.24
N SER A 50 -7.41 32.55 13.55
CA SER A 50 -6.19 32.38 14.36
C SER A 50 -5.85 30.93 14.72
N LYS A 51 -6.14 29.96 13.84
CA LYS A 51 -5.57 28.62 13.99
C LYS A 51 -4.07 28.70 13.73
N SER A 52 -3.26 28.27 14.70
CA SER A 52 -1.81 28.18 14.58
C SER A 52 -1.44 27.30 13.38
N LYS A 53 -0.92 27.91 12.32
CA LYS A 53 -0.45 27.19 11.13
C LYS A 53 0.97 26.69 11.36
N PHE A 54 1.24 25.47 10.90
CA PHE A 54 2.56 24.87 10.99
C PHE A 54 3.39 25.21 9.74
N GLN A 55 4.65 25.58 9.95
CA GLN A 55 5.60 25.81 8.86
C GLN A 55 6.66 24.70 8.87
N LEU A 56 6.72 23.92 7.79
CA LEU A 56 7.76 22.91 7.62
C LEU A 56 9.12 23.58 7.39
N LYS A 57 10.16 23.03 8.02
CA LYS A 57 11.57 23.32 7.74
C LYS A 57 12.22 22.11 7.08
N THR A 58 13.26 22.37 6.30
CA THR A 58 14.12 21.33 5.71
C THR A 58 15.24 20.96 6.66
N VAL A 59 15.84 19.79 6.47
CA VAL A 59 17.00 19.34 7.26
C VAL A 59 18.20 20.29 7.09
N GLU A 60 18.46 20.78 5.88
CA GLU A 60 19.50 21.80 5.64
C GLU A 60 19.31 23.07 6.49
N THR A 61 18.06 23.47 6.76
CA THR A 61 17.77 24.66 7.57
C THR A 61 18.22 24.47 9.01
N LEU A 62 18.12 23.24 9.53
CA LEU A 62 18.63 22.89 10.85
C LEU A 62 20.16 22.87 10.83
N LEU A 63 20.74 22.12 9.89
CA LEU A 63 22.20 21.93 9.79
C LEU A 63 22.96 23.23 9.49
N GLY A 64 22.32 24.19 8.81
CA GLY A 64 22.88 25.51 8.53
C GLY A 64 22.84 26.47 9.72
N ASN A 65 22.16 26.11 10.81
CA ASN A 65 22.06 26.96 12.00
C ASN A 65 23.08 26.53 13.06
N THR A 66 23.89 27.48 13.51
CA THR A 66 24.88 27.27 14.58
C THR A 66 24.31 27.51 15.97
N ALA A 67 23.15 28.16 16.07
CA ALA A 67 22.44 28.41 17.32
C ALA A 67 21.31 27.40 17.53
N LYS A 68 20.84 27.32 18.78
CA LYS A 68 19.65 26.55 19.14
C LYS A 68 18.45 27.03 18.31
N VAL A 69 17.84 26.11 17.59
CA VAL A 69 16.56 26.34 16.92
C VAL A 69 15.47 25.83 17.85
N GLY A 70 14.48 26.68 18.11
CA GLY A 70 13.32 26.36 18.95
C GLY A 70 12.38 25.34 18.28
N GLU A 71 11.08 25.46 18.56
CA GLU A 71 10.06 24.57 18.02
C GLU A 71 10.03 24.60 16.49
N VAL A 72 10.27 23.43 15.89
CA VAL A 72 10.28 23.22 14.44
C VAL A 72 9.65 21.89 14.08
N ILE A 73 9.05 21.83 12.89
CA ILE A 73 8.49 20.62 12.31
C ILE A 73 9.23 20.33 10.99
N VAL A 74 9.73 19.11 10.87
CA VAL A 74 10.43 18.63 9.67
C VAL A 74 9.69 17.41 9.13
N LEU A 75 9.36 17.44 7.83
CA LEU A 75 8.97 16.25 7.10
C LEU A 75 10.23 15.49 6.72
N GLY A 76 10.32 14.22 7.05
CA GLY A 76 11.47 13.41 6.64
C GLY A 76 11.25 11.92 6.83
N MET A 77 12.15 11.12 6.27
CA MET A 77 12.17 9.67 6.40
C MET A 77 13.00 9.25 7.62
N ILE A 78 12.46 8.35 8.45
CA ILE A 78 13.21 7.75 9.55
C ILE A 78 14.17 6.70 9.00
N THR A 79 15.45 6.78 9.35
CA THR A 79 16.45 5.75 9.01
C THR A 79 17.26 5.33 10.24
N GLN A 80 17.72 4.07 10.26
CA GLN A 80 18.61 3.58 11.31
C GLN A 80 19.98 3.19 10.72
N LEU A 81 20.89 4.15 10.65
CA LEU A 81 22.22 3.93 10.06
C LEU A 81 23.15 3.10 10.96
N LYS A 82 22.92 3.13 12.28
CA LYS A 82 23.62 2.32 13.28
C LYS A 82 22.60 1.85 14.31
N GLU A 83 22.82 0.68 14.90
CA GLU A 83 21.93 0.13 15.93
C GLU A 83 21.71 1.15 17.06
N GLY A 84 20.43 1.41 17.36
CA GLY A 84 20.00 2.38 18.36
C GLY A 84 20.19 3.86 18.00
N LYS A 85 20.73 4.19 16.81
CA LYS A 85 20.91 5.57 16.34
C LYS A 85 20.03 5.86 15.13
N TYR A 86 19.02 6.69 15.37
CA TYR A 86 18.05 7.10 14.37
C TYR A 86 18.43 8.43 13.74
N PHE A 87 18.03 8.59 12.49
CA PHE A 87 18.22 9.80 11.70
C PHE A 87 16.93 10.17 10.98
N LEU A 88 16.81 11.44 10.64
CA LEU A 88 15.76 11.96 9.77
C LEU A 88 16.41 12.46 8.49
N GLU A 89 15.89 11.98 7.36
CA GLU A 89 16.43 12.29 6.03
C GLU A 89 15.37 12.97 5.16
N ASP A 90 15.75 14.06 4.50
CA ASP A 90 15.00 14.68 3.42
C ASP A 90 15.95 14.90 2.21
N PRO A 91 15.48 15.42 1.05
CA PRO A 91 16.36 15.65 -0.10
C PRO A 91 17.53 16.62 0.14
N THR A 92 17.49 17.39 1.22
CA THR A 92 18.48 18.43 1.56
C THR A 92 19.55 17.95 2.54
N GLY A 93 19.31 16.87 3.28
CA GLY A 93 20.32 16.29 4.15
C GLY A 93 19.80 15.24 5.13
N VAL A 94 20.67 14.92 6.09
CA VAL A 94 20.42 13.94 7.15
C VAL A 94 20.81 14.54 8.50
N VAL A 95 19.92 14.42 9.50
CA VAL A 95 20.16 14.90 10.86
C VAL A 95 19.95 13.78 11.87
N GLN A 96 20.81 13.70 12.88
CA GLN A 96 20.68 12.70 13.94
C GLN A 96 19.48 13.04 14.83
N LEU A 97 18.68 12.03 15.16
CA LEU A 97 17.55 12.15 16.07
C LEU A 97 17.94 11.78 17.49
N ASP A 98 17.48 12.57 18.45
CA ASP A 98 17.40 12.18 19.86
C ASP A 98 15.95 11.87 20.23
N LEU A 99 15.68 10.58 20.44
CA LEU A 99 14.36 10.04 20.79
C LEU A 99 14.21 9.75 22.29
N LYS A 100 15.15 10.19 23.14
CA LYS A 100 15.13 9.88 24.59
C LYS A 100 13.84 10.32 25.28
N LYS A 101 13.33 11.52 24.97
CA LYS A 101 12.07 12.03 25.55
C LYS A 101 10.87 11.16 25.17
N ILE A 102 10.85 10.74 23.91
CA ILE A 102 9.81 9.88 23.34
C ILE A 102 9.86 8.46 23.94
N HIS A 103 11.03 7.95 24.29
CA HIS A 103 11.20 6.63 24.93
C HIS A 103 10.89 6.63 26.43
N SER A 104 10.77 7.79 27.07
CA SER A 104 10.43 7.88 28.49
C SER A 104 8.95 7.50 28.72
N LEU A 105 8.72 6.49 29.57
CA LEU A 105 7.40 5.97 29.97
C LEU A 105 6.44 7.04 30.53
N THR A 106 6.97 8.21 30.89
CA THR A 106 6.23 9.38 31.40
C THR A 106 5.57 10.23 30.32
N PHE A 107 5.90 10.05 29.04
CA PHE A 107 5.38 10.86 27.92
C PHE A 107 4.71 10.00 26.83
N LEU A 108 3.83 9.09 27.26
CA LEU A 108 3.05 8.19 26.40
C LEU A 108 2.08 8.88 25.39
N HIS A 109 2.04 10.22 25.36
CA HIS A 109 1.14 11.03 24.53
C HIS A 109 1.81 11.66 23.29
N GLN A 110 3.07 11.34 22.98
CA GLN A 110 3.86 12.05 21.95
C GLN A 110 3.96 11.36 20.57
N PHE A 111 3.40 10.16 20.42
CA PHE A 111 3.12 9.59 19.10
C PHE A 111 1.63 9.73 18.80
N HIS A 112 1.30 10.30 17.65
CA HIS A 112 -0.04 10.11 17.10
C HIS A 112 -0.27 8.63 16.78
N SER A 113 -1.51 8.17 16.79
CA SER A 113 -1.87 6.79 16.47
C SER A 113 -1.23 6.33 15.16
N GLY A 114 -0.55 5.17 15.19
CA GLY A 114 0.07 4.63 13.99
C GLY A 114 1.23 3.68 14.27
N LEU A 115 1.65 2.98 13.23
CA LEU A 115 2.77 2.05 13.26
C LEU A 115 3.97 2.69 12.55
N TYR A 116 4.89 3.23 13.34
CA TYR A 116 6.08 3.92 12.85
C TYR A 116 7.21 2.90 12.64
N THR A 117 7.62 2.69 11.39
CA THR A 117 8.73 1.81 11.05
C THR A 117 9.95 2.59 10.58
N GLU A 118 11.09 1.91 10.51
CA GLU A 118 12.16 2.37 9.64
C GLU A 118 11.61 2.61 8.21
N SER A 119 12.14 3.63 7.52
CA SER A 119 11.70 4.11 6.20
C SER A 119 10.31 4.75 6.14
N CYS A 120 9.60 4.93 7.27
CA CYS A 120 8.40 5.77 7.29
C CYS A 120 8.76 7.25 7.10
N PHE A 121 7.93 7.96 6.34
CA PHE A 121 7.95 9.42 6.30
C PHE A 121 7.05 9.97 7.40
N VAL A 122 7.59 10.89 8.19
CA VAL A 122 6.94 11.45 9.38
C VAL A 122 7.10 12.97 9.42
N LEU A 123 6.18 13.61 10.10
CA LEU A 123 6.32 14.95 10.64
C LEU A 123 6.94 14.83 12.02
N ALA A 124 8.18 15.25 12.15
CA ALA A 124 8.93 15.26 13.40
C ALA A 124 8.91 16.68 13.97
N GLU A 125 8.30 16.84 15.14
CA GLU A 125 8.24 18.10 15.88
C GLU A 125 9.26 18.08 17.01
N GLY A 126 10.05 19.14 17.16
CA GLY A 126 11.08 19.20 18.18
C GLY A 126 11.87 20.50 18.17
N TRP A 127 13.09 20.43 18.68
CA TRP A 127 14.07 21.53 18.69
C TRP A 127 15.45 21.00 18.32
N TYR A 128 16.31 21.86 17.80
CA TYR A 128 17.62 21.48 17.29
C TYR A 128 18.74 22.24 17.99
N GLU A 129 19.80 21.52 18.38
CA GLU A 129 20.99 22.06 19.03
C GLU A 129 22.16 21.10 18.79
N ASP A 130 23.37 21.63 18.64
CA ASP A 130 24.62 20.85 18.56
C ASP A 130 24.56 19.67 17.56
N GLN A 131 24.04 19.90 16.35
CA GLN A 131 23.90 18.90 15.28
C GLN A 131 22.93 17.75 15.57
N VAL A 132 22.08 17.88 16.59
CA VAL A 132 21.11 16.88 17.00
C VAL A 132 19.70 17.48 16.98
N PHE A 133 18.76 16.74 16.39
CA PHE A 133 17.35 17.09 16.41
C PHE A 133 16.63 16.32 17.52
N HIS A 134 16.24 17.04 18.57
CA HIS A 134 15.58 16.47 19.74
C HIS A 134 14.07 16.46 19.53
N VAL A 135 13.54 15.28 19.23
CA VAL A 135 12.14 15.12 18.84
C VAL A 135 11.26 15.07 20.09
N ASN A 136 10.24 15.92 20.10
CA ASN A 136 9.18 15.93 21.09
C ASN A 136 8.00 15.07 20.62
N ALA A 137 7.64 15.08 19.34
CA ALA A 137 6.51 14.31 18.83
C ALA A 137 6.72 13.83 17.39
N PHE A 138 6.07 12.71 17.07
CA PHE A 138 5.90 12.24 15.70
C PHE A 138 4.42 12.21 15.31
N GLY A 139 4.17 12.58 14.05
CA GLY A 139 2.91 12.36 13.37
C GLY A 139 3.15 11.91 11.94
N PHE A 140 2.15 11.27 11.32
CA PHE A 140 2.18 11.04 9.89
C PHE A 140 1.76 12.29 9.12
N PRO A 141 2.30 12.52 7.91
CA PRO A 141 1.76 13.54 7.02
C PRO A 141 0.28 13.24 6.75
N PRO A 142 -0.62 14.23 6.84
CA PRO A 142 -2.07 14.02 6.79
C PRO A 142 -2.50 13.31 5.50
N THR A 143 -3.45 12.40 5.60
CA THR A 143 -4.03 11.70 4.45
C THR A 143 -4.94 12.65 3.66
N GLU A 144 -4.79 12.65 2.34
CA GLU A 144 -5.64 13.46 1.45
C GLU A 144 -6.78 12.58 0.89
N PRO A 145 -8.06 12.94 1.11
CA PRO A 145 -9.18 12.22 0.53
C PRO A 145 -9.19 12.30 -1.00
N SER A 146 -9.72 11.26 -1.65
CA SER A 146 -9.75 11.19 -3.12
C SER A 146 -10.47 12.37 -3.79
N ALA A 147 -11.50 12.93 -3.14
CA ALA A 147 -12.22 14.11 -3.63
C ALA A 147 -11.32 15.35 -3.66
N THR A 148 -10.49 15.54 -2.62
CA THR A 148 -9.51 16.63 -2.55
C THR A 148 -8.44 16.48 -3.62
N THR A 149 -7.88 15.27 -3.80
CA THR A 149 -6.91 15.01 -4.88
C THR A 149 -7.48 15.37 -6.24
N ARG A 150 -8.73 14.96 -6.54
CA ARG A 150 -9.38 15.30 -7.81
C ARG A 150 -9.69 16.80 -7.96
N ALA A 151 -9.96 17.51 -6.86
CA ALA A 151 -10.13 18.97 -6.92
C ALA A 151 -8.84 19.67 -7.39
N PHE A 152 -7.67 19.15 -7.03
CA PHE A 152 -6.37 19.73 -7.43
C PHE A 152 -5.90 19.27 -8.82
N TYR A 153 -6.04 17.98 -9.15
CA TYR A 153 -5.49 17.41 -10.40
C TYR A 153 -6.55 17.20 -11.49
N GLY A 154 -7.82 17.50 -11.20
CA GLY A 154 -8.93 17.18 -12.10
C GLY A 154 -9.17 15.68 -12.21
N ASN A 155 -9.53 15.23 -13.42
CA ASN A 155 -9.96 13.86 -13.70
C ASN A 155 -8.86 13.01 -14.36
N ILE A 156 -7.59 13.23 -14.02
CA ILE A 156 -6.48 12.39 -14.49
C ILE A 156 -6.71 10.94 -14.04
N ASN A 157 -6.54 9.98 -14.95
CA ASN A 157 -6.61 8.57 -14.60
C ASN A 157 -5.27 8.07 -14.01
N PHE A 158 -5.07 8.29 -12.70
CA PHE A 158 -3.92 7.73 -11.97
C PHE A 158 -4.03 6.22 -11.74
N PHE A 159 -5.25 5.68 -11.75
CA PHE A 159 -5.51 4.27 -11.44
C PHE A 159 -5.10 3.34 -12.59
N GLY A 160 -5.22 3.82 -13.83
CA GLY A 160 -4.94 3.06 -15.05
C GLY A 160 -6.19 2.39 -15.61
N GLY A 161 -6.00 1.43 -16.52
CA GLY A 161 -7.09 0.78 -17.24
C GLY A 161 -7.52 1.52 -18.51
N PRO A 162 -8.62 1.09 -19.16
CA PRO A 162 -8.96 1.54 -20.51
C PRO A 162 -9.44 2.99 -20.61
N SER A 163 -9.95 3.56 -19.53
CA SER A 163 -10.49 4.93 -19.53
C SER A 163 -9.37 5.97 -19.63
N SER A 164 -9.56 7.00 -20.46
CA SER A 164 -8.62 8.13 -20.55
C SER A 164 -8.70 9.09 -19.36
N SER A 165 -9.81 9.06 -18.61
CA SER A 165 -10.06 9.90 -17.43
C SER A 165 -10.48 9.04 -16.22
N SER A 166 -10.47 9.64 -15.02
CA SER A 166 -10.89 8.94 -13.79
C SER A 166 -12.31 8.43 -13.91
N VAL A 167 -12.50 7.12 -13.66
CA VAL A 167 -13.80 6.47 -13.70
C VAL A 167 -14.77 7.01 -12.64
N LYS A 168 -14.25 7.64 -11.58
CA LYS A 168 -15.05 8.30 -10.52
C LYS A 168 -15.85 9.50 -11.01
N ALA A 169 -15.48 10.07 -12.17
CA ALA A 169 -16.22 11.18 -12.77
C ALA A 169 -17.32 10.72 -13.75
N SER A 170 -17.45 9.41 -13.99
CA SER A 170 -18.42 8.88 -14.96
C SER A 170 -19.80 8.67 -14.34
N ALA A 171 -20.73 9.57 -14.63
CA ALA A 171 -22.14 9.43 -14.21
C ALA A 171 -22.78 8.15 -14.75
N LYS A 172 -22.43 7.74 -15.98
CA LYS A 172 -22.91 6.49 -16.57
C LYS A 172 -22.45 5.26 -15.80
N LEU A 173 -21.16 5.20 -15.44
CA LEU A 173 -20.66 4.07 -14.62
C LEU A 173 -21.26 4.11 -13.22
N LYS A 174 -21.54 5.31 -12.69
CA LYS A 174 -22.19 5.44 -11.38
C LYS A 174 -23.60 4.87 -11.40
N GLN A 175 -24.37 5.18 -12.43
CA GLN A 175 -25.71 4.63 -12.62
C GLN A 175 -25.66 3.08 -12.73
N LEU A 176 -24.77 2.53 -13.55
CA LEU A 176 -24.63 1.06 -13.69
C LEU A 176 -24.21 0.37 -12.40
N GLU A 177 -23.41 1.05 -11.56
CA GLU A 177 -23.04 0.56 -10.23
C GLU A 177 -24.23 0.50 -9.28
N GLU A 178 -25.08 1.52 -9.31
CA GLU A 178 -26.28 1.62 -8.47
C GLU A 178 -27.39 0.68 -8.93
N GLU A 179 -27.51 0.44 -10.24
CA GLU A 179 -28.51 -0.49 -10.81
C GLU A 179 -28.18 -1.97 -10.55
N ASN A 180 -26.92 -2.31 -10.29
CA ASN A 180 -26.48 -3.69 -10.08
C ASN A 180 -26.29 -3.98 -8.58
N GLU A 181 -27.40 -4.05 -7.85
CA GLU A 181 -27.42 -4.31 -6.40
C GLU A 181 -26.86 -5.71 -6.03
N ASP A 182 -26.89 -6.65 -6.97
CA ASP A 182 -26.39 -8.03 -6.79
C ASP A 182 -24.87 -8.15 -7.03
N ALA A 183 -24.18 -7.05 -7.35
CA ALA A 183 -22.74 -7.06 -7.58
C ALA A 183 -21.99 -7.47 -6.30
N MET A 184 -21.25 -8.58 -6.39
CA MET A 184 -20.56 -9.16 -5.24
C MET A 184 -19.13 -9.59 -5.58
N PHE A 185 -18.21 -9.28 -4.67
CA PHE A 185 -16.81 -9.67 -4.74
C PHE A 185 -16.42 -10.51 -3.54
N VAL A 186 -15.85 -11.69 -3.78
CA VAL A 186 -15.38 -12.60 -2.73
C VAL A 186 -13.86 -12.60 -2.72
N PHE A 187 -13.26 -12.28 -1.58
CA PHE A 187 -11.81 -12.27 -1.41
C PHE A 187 -11.39 -13.40 -0.47
N VAL A 188 -10.44 -14.23 -0.92
CA VAL A 188 -9.85 -15.30 -0.11
C VAL A 188 -8.34 -15.23 -0.26
N SER A 189 -7.62 -15.34 0.86
CA SER A 189 -6.15 -15.31 0.91
C SER A 189 -5.61 -16.63 1.43
N ASP A 190 -4.38 -16.97 1.05
CA ASP A 190 -3.71 -18.23 1.42
C ASP A 190 -4.55 -19.46 1.04
N VAL A 191 -4.98 -19.47 -0.22
CA VAL A 191 -5.77 -20.55 -0.80
C VAL A 191 -4.86 -21.74 -1.13
N TRP A 192 -4.41 -22.47 -0.10
CA TRP A 192 -3.52 -23.62 -0.24
C TRP A 192 -4.20 -24.80 -0.95
N LEU A 193 -4.07 -24.86 -2.27
CA LEU A 193 -4.79 -25.81 -3.14
C LEU A 193 -4.28 -27.25 -3.01
N ASP A 194 -3.13 -27.45 -2.38
CA ASP A 194 -2.55 -28.74 -2.04
C ASP A 194 -3.20 -29.39 -0.80
N GLN A 195 -4.01 -28.64 -0.05
CA GLN A 195 -4.70 -29.14 1.14
C GLN A 195 -6.12 -29.61 0.81
N ALA A 196 -6.40 -30.89 1.12
CA ALA A 196 -7.71 -31.48 0.86
C ALA A 196 -8.86 -30.73 1.56
N GLU A 197 -8.62 -30.27 2.80
CA GLU A 197 -9.59 -29.48 3.56
C GLU A 197 -9.94 -28.16 2.85
N VAL A 198 -8.95 -27.47 2.27
CA VAL A 198 -9.18 -26.22 1.53
C VAL A 198 -10.06 -26.49 0.30
N LEU A 199 -9.76 -27.54 -0.47
CA LEU A 199 -10.57 -27.92 -1.63
C LEU A 199 -12.02 -28.28 -1.25
N GLU A 200 -12.22 -28.97 -0.13
CA GLU A 200 -13.55 -29.28 0.39
C GLU A 200 -14.32 -28.02 0.81
N LYS A 201 -13.66 -27.06 1.48
CA LYS A 201 -14.28 -25.77 1.82
C LYS A 201 -14.59 -24.93 0.58
N LEU A 202 -13.77 -24.98 -0.46
CA LEU A 202 -14.06 -24.33 -1.74
C LEU A 202 -15.30 -24.94 -2.40
N ARG A 203 -15.47 -26.27 -2.37
CA ARG A 203 -16.71 -26.93 -2.84
C ARG A 203 -17.94 -26.42 -2.09
N VAL A 204 -17.86 -26.38 -0.74
CA VAL A 204 -18.95 -25.85 0.10
C VAL A 204 -19.26 -24.38 -0.25
N MET A 205 -18.23 -23.55 -0.43
CA MET A 205 -18.39 -22.15 -0.81
C MET A 205 -19.08 -22.00 -2.17
N PHE A 206 -18.64 -22.73 -3.19
CA PHE A 206 -19.25 -22.68 -4.51
C PHE A 206 -20.69 -23.22 -4.51
N SER A 207 -20.96 -24.27 -3.76
CA SER A 207 -22.32 -24.76 -3.52
C SER A 207 -23.20 -23.69 -2.87
N GLY A 208 -22.70 -22.99 -1.85
CA GLY A 208 -23.41 -21.91 -1.17
C GLY A 208 -23.71 -20.71 -2.06
N TYR A 209 -22.81 -20.38 -2.98
CA TYR A 209 -23.01 -19.30 -3.95
C TYR A 209 -23.76 -19.72 -5.21
N SER A 210 -24.06 -21.00 -5.41
CA SER A 210 -24.61 -21.48 -6.68
C SER A 210 -25.96 -20.87 -7.04
N SER A 211 -26.76 -20.45 -6.04
CA SER A 211 -28.05 -19.77 -6.23
C SER A 211 -27.91 -18.29 -6.61
N ALA A 212 -26.82 -17.64 -6.20
CA ALA A 212 -26.51 -16.25 -6.49
C ALA A 212 -24.99 -16.10 -6.71
N PRO A 213 -24.48 -16.50 -7.89
CA PRO A 213 -23.06 -16.47 -8.18
C PRO A 213 -22.48 -15.05 -8.07
N PRO A 214 -21.39 -14.84 -7.32
CA PRO A 214 -20.80 -13.51 -7.21
C PRO A 214 -20.17 -13.09 -8.54
N THR A 215 -20.01 -11.77 -8.70
CA THR A 215 -19.40 -11.18 -9.90
C THR A 215 -17.96 -11.65 -10.10
N CYS A 216 -17.17 -11.70 -9.03
CA CYS A 216 -15.77 -12.15 -9.10
C CYS A 216 -15.29 -12.78 -7.78
N PHE A 217 -14.52 -13.86 -7.90
CA PHE A 217 -13.68 -14.41 -6.84
C PHE A 217 -12.24 -13.92 -7.02
N PHE A 218 -11.67 -13.34 -5.96
CA PHE A 218 -10.27 -12.97 -5.87
C PHE A 218 -9.56 -13.98 -4.97
N PHE A 219 -8.79 -14.87 -5.58
CA PHE A 219 -7.95 -15.81 -4.88
C PHE A 219 -6.54 -15.24 -4.80
N CYS A 220 -6.15 -14.85 -3.59
CA CYS A 220 -4.83 -14.37 -3.27
C CYS A 220 -4.00 -15.54 -2.76
N GLY A 221 -2.76 -15.65 -3.24
CA GLY A 221 -1.82 -16.65 -2.76
C GLY A 221 -1.50 -16.49 -1.26
N ASN A 222 -0.69 -17.35 -0.68
CA ASN A 222 0.03 -18.43 -1.34
C ASN A 222 -0.92 -19.55 -1.80
N PHE A 223 -0.65 -20.19 -2.95
CA PHE A 223 -1.49 -21.26 -3.50
C PHE A 223 -1.03 -22.67 -3.07
N SER A 224 0.03 -22.75 -2.30
CA SER A 224 0.63 -23.98 -1.78
C SER A 224 0.96 -23.77 -0.30
N SER A 225 0.65 -24.75 0.55
CA SER A 225 0.96 -24.68 1.99
C SER A 225 2.45 -24.84 2.29
N ALA A 226 3.21 -25.40 1.36
CA ALA A 226 4.67 -25.55 1.47
C ALA A 226 5.38 -25.23 0.15
N PRO A 227 6.61 -24.70 0.20
CA PRO A 227 7.45 -24.57 -0.98
C PRO A 227 8.01 -25.96 -1.34
N TYR A 228 7.35 -26.70 -2.24
CA TYR A 228 7.75 -28.05 -2.69
C TYR A 228 9.08 -28.11 -3.49
N GLY A 229 9.96 -27.12 -3.32
CA GLY A 229 11.27 -27.04 -3.97
C GLY A 229 11.21 -27.26 -5.47
N LYS A 230 11.97 -28.23 -5.98
CA LYS A 230 12.06 -28.54 -7.42
C LYS A 230 10.73 -28.98 -8.04
N ASN A 231 9.80 -29.52 -7.24
CA ASN A 231 8.52 -30.03 -7.73
C ASN A 231 7.37 -29.02 -7.60
N GLN A 232 7.65 -27.79 -7.12
CA GLN A 232 6.64 -26.77 -6.84
C GLN A 232 5.76 -26.45 -8.05
N ILE A 233 6.35 -26.31 -9.23
CA ILE A 233 5.59 -26.02 -10.46
C ILE A 233 4.64 -27.17 -10.80
N GLN A 234 5.11 -28.42 -10.72
CA GLN A 234 4.30 -29.59 -11.07
C GLN A 234 3.17 -29.82 -10.05
N ALA A 235 3.46 -29.63 -8.76
CA ALA A 235 2.46 -29.71 -7.70
C ALA A 235 1.37 -28.63 -7.87
N LEU A 236 1.78 -27.39 -8.16
CA LEU A 236 0.84 -26.29 -8.38
C LEU A 236 -0.04 -26.52 -9.61
N LYS A 237 0.51 -27.06 -10.71
CA LYS A 237 -0.29 -27.46 -11.88
C LYS A 237 -1.38 -28.47 -11.52
N GLY A 238 -1.01 -29.52 -10.78
CA GLY A 238 -1.98 -30.52 -10.31
C GLY A 238 -3.06 -29.91 -9.40
N SER A 239 -2.67 -28.99 -8.53
CA SER A 239 -3.58 -28.32 -7.60
C SER A 239 -4.54 -27.36 -8.30
N LEU A 240 -4.05 -26.62 -9.30
CA LEU A 240 -4.89 -25.79 -10.17
C LEU A 240 -5.86 -26.64 -10.98
N LYS A 241 -5.42 -27.79 -11.51
CA LYS A 241 -6.32 -28.72 -12.21
C LYS A 241 -7.46 -29.19 -11.30
N ALA A 242 -7.14 -29.60 -10.06
CA ALA A 242 -8.16 -30.00 -9.08
C ALA A 242 -9.15 -28.86 -8.78
N LEU A 243 -8.68 -27.62 -8.68
CA LEU A 243 -9.55 -26.45 -8.54
C LEU A 243 -10.44 -26.23 -9.77
N ALA A 244 -9.89 -26.38 -10.98
CA ALA A 244 -10.66 -26.26 -12.22
C ALA A 244 -11.77 -27.31 -12.30
N ASP A 245 -11.48 -28.56 -11.93
CA ASP A 245 -12.47 -29.63 -11.86
C ASP A 245 -13.62 -29.25 -10.90
N ILE A 246 -13.28 -28.75 -9.69
CA ILE A 246 -14.27 -28.26 -8.71
C ILE A 246 -15.15 -27.15 -9.28
N ILE A 247 -14.58 -26.18 -9.99
CA ILE A 247 -15.33 -25.08 -10.60
C ILE A 247 -16.27 -25.63 -11.69
N CYS A 248 -15.79 -26.56 -12.53
CA CYS A 248 -16.58 -27.20 -13.58
C CYS A 248 -17.76 -28.02 -13.02
N GLU A 249 -17.62 -28.59 -11.83
CA GLU A 249 -18.71 -29.28 -11.11
C GLU A 249 -19.85 -28.34 -10.66
N HIS A 250 -19.63 -27.01 -10.68
CA HIS A 250 -20.62 -25.99 -10.31
C HIS A 250 -20.96 -25.10 -11.53
N PRO A 251 -21.86 -25.53 -12.45
CA PRO A 251 -22.09 -24.84 -13.71
C PRO A 251 -22.58 -23.39 -13.59
N SER A 252 -23.33 -23.05 -12.53
CA SER A 252 -23.80 -21.68 -12.32
C SER A 252 -22.65 -20.73 -11.98
N ILE A 253 -21.72 -21.18 -11.14
CA ILE A 253 -20.49 -20.45 -10.81
C ILE A 253 -19.60 -20.35 -12.06
N HIS A 254 -19.33 -21.47 -12.73
CA HIS A 254 -18.44 -21.53 -13.88
C HIS A 254 -18.88 -20.57 -15.02
N LYS A 255 -20.18 -20.47 -15.27
CA LYS A 255 -20.71 -19.61 -16.37
C LYS A 255 -20.81 -18.13 -16.00
N SER A 256 -20.99 -17.80 -14.72
CA SER A 256 -21.38 -16.45 -14.29
C SER A 256 -20.26 -15.69 -13.58
N SER A 257 -19.45 -16.38 -12.78
CA SER A 257 -18.41 -15.77 -11.95
C SER A 257 -17.08 -15.64 -12.70
N ARG A 258 -16.34 -14.59 -12.37
CA ARG A 258 -14.95 -14.40 -12.83
C ARG A 258 -13.98 -14.82 -11.73
N PHE A 259 -12.77 -15.21 -12.10
CA PHE A 259 -11.73 -15.62 -11.17
C PHE A 259 -10.46 -14.82 -11.39
N VAL A 260 -9.98 -14.15 -10.37
CA VAL A 260 -8.73 -13.38 -10.40
C VAL A 260 -7.76 -13.98 -9.40
N PHE A 261 -6.59 -14.34 -9.89
CA PHE A 261 -5.52 -14.95 -9.09
C PHE A 261 -4.40 -13.93 -8.88
N VAL A 262 -4.13 -13.59 -7.62
CA VAL A 262 -3.08 -12.65 -7.20
C VAL A 262 -1.96 -13.45 -6.51
N PRO A 263 -0.74 -13.51 -7.06
CA PRO A 263 0.31 -14.38 -6.52
C PRO A 263 0.81 -13.89 -5.14
N GLY A 264 0.97 -14.82 -4.21
CA GLY A 264 1.60 -14.63 -2.91
C GLY A 264 3.13 -14.61 -2.97
N PRO A 265 3.81 -14.29 -1.86
CA PRO A 265 5.27 -14.13 -1.86
C PRO A 265 6.04 -15.45 -2.00
N GLU A 266 5.40 -16.58 -1.74
CA GLU A 266 6.02 -17.92 -1.83
C GLU A 266 5.61 -18.70 -3.09
N ASP A 267 4.75 -18.11 -3.92
CA ASP A 267 4.34 -18.70 -5.18
C ASP A 267 5.48 -18.67 -6.23
N PRO A 268 5.47 -19.58 -7.22
CA PRO A 268 6.52 -19.64 -8.25
C PRO A 268 6.71 -18.32 -9.01
N GLY A 269 7.94 -17.81 -9.00
CA GLY A 269 8.32 -16.56 -9.65
C GLY A 269 9.33 -15.77 -8.81
N PRO A 270 9.63 -14.50 -9.17
CA PRO A 270 10.47 -13.63 -8.36
C PRO A 270 9.68 -13.10 -7.13
N GLY A 271 9.33 -14.01 -6.21
CA GLY A 271 8.40 -13.75 -5.10
C GLY A 271 8.84 -12.69 -4.09
N SER A 272 10.15 -12.46 -3.97
CA SER A 272 10.74 -11.57 -2.96
C SER A 272 10.85 -10.09 -3.39
N ILE A 273 10.52 -9.76 -4.64
CA ILE A 273 10.67 -8.41 -5.21
C ILE A 273 9.31 -7.93 -5.71
N LEU A 274 8.94 -6.69 -5.36
CA LEU A 274 7.70 -6.05 -5.82
C LEU A 274 7.98 -5.00 -6.92
N PRO A 275 7.03 -4.80 -7.87
CA PRO A 275 5.83 -5.60 -8.10
C PRO A 275 6.15 -7.00 -8.65
N ARG A 276 5.41 -8.01 -8.20
CA ARG A 276 5.55 -9.39 -8.67
C ARG A 276 4.77 -9.60 -9.97
N PRO A 277 5.35 -10.31 -10.97
CA PRO A 277 4.62 -10.71 -12.16
C PRO A 277 3.55 -11.76 -11.82
N PRO A 278 2.58 -12.01 -12.72
CA PRO A 278 1.68 -13.14 -12.58
C PRO A 278 2.43 -14.48 -12.62
N LEU A 279 1.75 -15.54 -12.19
CA LEU A 279 2.21 -16.92 -12.41
C LEU A 279 2.46 -17.15 -13.90
N ALA A 280 3.58 -17.79 -14.21
CA ALA A 280 4.01 -18.01 -15.60
C ALA A 280 2.95 -18.80 -16.39
N GLU A 281 2.79 -18.46 -17.67
CA GLU A 281 1.68 -18.97 -18.48
C GLU A 281 1.63 -20.49 -18.58
N HIS A 282 2.80 -21.14 -18.67
CA HIS A 282 2.91 -22.59 -18.74
C HIS A 282 2.39 -23.31 -17.47
N ILE A 283 2.26 -22.61 -16.34
CA ILE A 283 1.68 -23.13 -15.09
C ILE A 283 0.15 -23.07 -15.15
N THR A 284 -0.38 -22.00 -15.73
CA THR A 284 -1.80 -21.63 -15.65
C THR A 284 -2.59 -21.93 -16.92
N GLN A 285 -1.93 -22.40 -17.98
CA GLN A 285 -2.55 -22.64 -19.29
C GLN A 285 -3.74 -23.61 -19.21
N GLU A 286 -3.53 -24.81 -18.67
CA GLU A 286 -4.58 -25.84 -18.55
C GLU A 286 -5.78 -25.32 -17.75
N PHE A 287 -5.54 -24.59 -16.66
CA PHE A 287 -6.60 -23.96 -15.87
C PHE A 287 -7.42 -22.96 -16.70
N ARG A 288 -6.76 -22.09 -17.46
CA ARG A 288 -7.42 -21.06 -18.28
C ARG A 288 -8.22 -21.66 -19.43
N GLU A 289 -7.82 -22.81 -19.96
CA GLU A 289 -8.57 -23.56 -20.97
C GLU A 289 -9.87 -24.14 -20.38
N LEU A 290 -9.82 -24.66 -19.15
CA LEU A 290 -10.99 -25.21 -18.45
C LEU A 290 -11.92 -24.13 -17.87
N VAL A 291 -11.36 -23.02 -17.39
CA VAL A 291 -12.08 -21.92 -16.75
C VAL A 291 -11.73 -20.61 -17.48
N PRO A 292 -12.41 -20.31 -18.61
CA PRO A 292 -12.02 -19.20 -19.50
C PRO A 292 -12.25 -17.81 -18.89
N PHE A 293 -13.14 -17.67 -17.91
CA PHE A 293 -13.34 -16.40 -17.18
C PHE A 293 -12.36 -16.23 -16.02
N SER A 294 -11.09 -16.58 -16.24
CA SER A 294 -10.02 -16.44 -15.26
C SER A 294 -8.88 -15.55 -15.73
N VAL A 295 -8.27 -14.82 -14.79
CA VAL A 295 -7.11 -13.94 -15.03
C VAL A 295 -6.10 -14.14 -13.91
N PHE A 296 -4.86 -14.48 -14.27
CA PHE A 296 -3.72 -14.47 -13.35
C PHE A 296 -3.00 -13.13 -13.51
N THR A 297 -2.88 -12.36 -12.43
CA THR A 297 -2.41 -10.96 -12.47
C THR A 297 -1.19 -10.73 -11.56
N THR A 298 -0.67 -9.52 -11.53
CA THR A 298 0.48 -9.12 -10.71
C THR A 298 0.13 -9.06 -9.22
N ASN A 299 1.14 -8.88 -8.38
CA ASN A 299 0.93 -8.47 -6.99
C ASN A 299 1.85 -7.29 -6.62
N PRO A 300 1.31 -6.13 -6.21
CA PRO A 300 -0.12 -5.79 -6.13
C PRO A 300 -0.80 -5.75 -7.51
N CYS A 301 -2.13 -5.72 -7.51
CA CYS A 301 -2.93 -5.46 -8.70
C CYS A 301 -4.02 -4.42 -8.42
N ARG A 302 -4.60 -3.90 -9.50
CA ARG A 302 -5.65 -2.88 -9.49
C ARG A 302 -6.86 -3.41 -10.24
N ILE A 303 -8.02 -3.36 -9.59
CA ILE A 303 -9.30 -3.77 -10.14
C ILE A 303 -10.19 -2.54 -10.23
N GLN A 304 -10.68 -2.26 -11.42
CA GLN A 304 -11.66 -1.21 -11.67
C GLN A 304 -13.03 -1.86 -11.87
N TYR A 305 -13.98 -1.50 -11.02
CA TYR A 305 -15.38 -1.89 -11.17
C TYR A 305 -16.26 -0.66 -11.11
N CYS A 306 -16.95 -0.34 -12.22
CA CYS A 306 -17.70 0.90 -12.37
C CYS A 306 -16.90 2.14 -11.89
N THR A 307 -17.36 2.85 -10.87
CA THR A 307 -16.65 4.04 -10.33
C THR A 307 -15.69 3.70 -9.18
N GLN A 308 -15.60 2.42 -8.83
CA GLN A 308 -14.77 1.92 -7.73
C GLN A 308 -13.38 1.50 -8.22
N GLU A 309 -12.40 1.78 -7.36
CA GLU A 309 -10.98 1.55 -7.54
C GLU A 309 -10.52 0.67 -6.38
N ILE A 310 -10.22 -0.60 -6.65
CA ILE A 310 -9.88 -1.60 -5.64
C ILE A 310 -8.42 -2.01 -5.86
N ILE A 311 -7.59 -1.89 -4.82
CA ILE A 311 -6.19 -2.33 -4.85
C ILE A 311 -6.09 -3.60 -4.00
N ILE A 312 -5.55 -4.66 -4.59
CA ILE A 312 -5.29 -5.92 -3.89
C ILE A 312 -3.79 -6.07 -3.74
N PHE A 313 -3.34 -6.29 -2.51
CA PHE A 313 -1.94 -6.49 -2.19
C PHE A 313 -1.78 -7.63 -1.20
N ARG A 314 -1.22 -8.75 -1.67
CA ARG A 314 -0.96 -9.93 -0.84
C ARG A 314 0.45 -9.91 -0.28
N GLU A 315 0.56 -9.65 1.01
CA GLU A 315 1.83 -9.63 1.73
C GLU A 315 1.59 -9.84 3.23
N ASP A 316 2.57 -10.40 3.95
CA ASP A 316 2.52 -10.51 5.42
C ASP A 316 2.96 -9.16 6.03
N LEU A 317 2.26 -8.11 5.62
CA LEU A 317 2.70 -6.73 5.79
C LEU A 317 2.73 -6.31 7.26
N VAL A 318 1.74 -6.72 8.05
CA VAL A 318 1.67 -6.40 9.49
C VAL A 318 2.90 -6.95 10.21
N ASN A 319 3.25 -8.22 9.99
CA ASN A 319 4.44 -8.82 10.59
C ASN A 319 5.74 -8.13 10.15
N LYS A 320 5.85 -7.77 8.86
CA LYS A 320 7.01 -6.99 8.35
C LYS A 320 7.09 -5.62 9.02
N MET A 321 5.97 -4.94 9.17
CA MET A 321 5.89 -3.63 9.82
C MET A 321 6.25 -3.73 11.31
N CYS A 322 5.66 -4.66 12.06
CA CYS A 322 5.95 -4.87 13.49
C CYS A 322 7.43 -5.16 13.77
N ARG A 323 8.08 -5.99 12.93
CA ARG A 323 9.52 -6.29 13.09
C ARG A 323 10.43 -5.09 12.86
N ASN A 324 9.98 -4.09 12.11
CA ASN A 324 10.76 -2.89 11.78
C ASN A 324 10.23 -1.64 12.50
N CYS A 325 9.37 -1.81 13.50
CA CYS A 325 8.86 -0.71 14.31
C CYS A 325 10.01 0.03 15.02
N VAL A 326 9.99 1.36 14.95
CA VAL A 326 10.81 2.23 15.81
C VAL A 326 10.41 2.02 17.28
N ARG A 327 9.12 1.80 17.53
CA ARG A 327 8.55 1.46 18.83
C ARG A 327 7.27 0.66 18.64
N PHE A 328 6.98 -0.25 19.56
CA PHE A 328 5.67 -0.90 19.62
C PHE A 328 4.56 0.13 19.88
N PRO A 329 3.46 0.10 19.12
CA PRO A 329 2.29 0.92 19.39
C PRO A 329 1.69 0.60 20.78
N ASN A 330 1.02 1.58 21.39
CA ASN A 330 0.40 1.39 22.70
C ASN A 330 -0.67 0.28 22.63
N SER A 331 -0.80 -0.54 23.67
CA SER A 331 -1.75 -1.66 23.75
C SER A 331 -3.24 -1.26 23.69
N ASN A 332 -3.54 0.04 23.77
CA ASN A 332 -4.88 0.60 23.59
C ASN A 332 -5.18 0.99 22.13
N MET A 333 -4.27 0.70 21.21
CA MET A 333 -4.47 0.88 19.77
C MET A 333 -5.11 -0.39 19.19
N ASP A 334 -6.06 -0.23 18.27
CA ASP A 334 -6.71 -1.32 17.52
C ASP A 334 -5.73 -1.99 16.54
N ILE A 335 -4.63 -2.53 17.06
CA ILE A 335 -3.69 -3.35 16.32
C ILE A 335 -3.91 -4.77 16.80
N PRO A 336 -4.42 -5.66 15.94
CA PRO A 336 -4.67 -7.04 16.33
C PRO A 336 -3.39 -7.66 16.92
N ASN A 337 -3.52 -8.26 18.09
CA ASN A 337 -2.49 -9.16 18.61
C ASN A 337 -2.44 -10.36 17.65
N HIS A 338 -1.39 -10.44 16.84
CA HIS A 338 -1.12 -11.58 15.96
C HIS A 338 -0.17 -12.57 16.64
#